data_AF-A0A840S465-F1
#
_entry.id   AF-A0A840S465-F1
#
_cell.length_a   1.000
_cell.length_b   1.000
_cell.length_c   1.000
_cell.angle_alpha   90.00
_cell.angle_beta   90.00
_cell.angle_gamma   90.00
#
_symmetry.space_group_name_H-M   'P 1'
#
loop_
_entity.id
_entity.type
_entity.pdbx_description
1 polymer ?
#
loop_
_entity_poly.entity_id
_entity_poly.type
_entity_poly.pdbx_seq_one_letter_code
_entity_poly.pdbx_strand_id
1 'polypeptide(L)'
;MNKHKTQGVAILEALVAILIFSIGILGLIGLQAAMTQAQTTGKIRSDAVNLAEDLFALIQTDHQSNLTQYQTANCATYSRCADWLAKVSRLLPGAGTPAIARNATSGLVTVTLNWAEPNGQAHQYVASMTWNP
;
A
#
# COMPACT_ATOMS: atom_id res chain seq x y z
N MET A 1 -20.68 -62.04 34.84
CA MET A 1 -19.62 -61.66 33.87
C MET A 1 -19.63 -60.13 33.78
N ASN A 2 -18.95 -59.48 34.73
CA ASN A 2 -19.11 -58.05 34.97
C ASN A 2 -18.14 -57.25 34.09
N LYS A 3 -18.68 -56.50 33.13
CA LYS A 3 -17.90 -55.60 32.28
C LYS A 3 -17.66 -54.29 33.04
N HIS A 4 -16.43 -54.07 33.49
CA HIS A 4 -16.00 -52.76 33.96
C HIS A 4 -16.02 -51.79 32.77
N LYS A 5 -16.97 -50.84 32.78
CA LYS A 5 -17.07 -49.79 31.77
C LYS A 5 -16.18 -48.63 32.21
N THR A 6 -15.10 -48.39 31.47
CA THR A 6 -14.11 -47.34 31.72
C THR A 6 -14.78 -45.96 31.60
N GLN A 7 -15.08 -45.30 32.72
CA GLN A 7 -15.75 -43.99 32.75
C GLN A 7 -14.79 -42.78 32.83
N GLY A 8 -13.48 -43.02 32.93
CA GLY A 8 -12.47 -41.95 33.09
C GLY A 8 -11.81 -41.45 31.79
N VAL A 9 -11.88 -42.21 30.70
CA VAL A 9 -11.18 -41.87 29.43
C VAL A 9 -11.88 -40.75 28.65
N ALA A 10 -13.21 -40.65 28.76
CA ALA A 10 -14.00 -39.68 27.98
C ALA A 10 -13.67 -38.21 28.30
N ILE A 11 -13.34 -37.88 29.56
CA ILE A 11 -12.96 -36.51 29.95
C ILE A 11 -11.58 -36.16 29.41
N LEU A 12 -10.66 -37.13 29.40
CA LEU A 12 -9.31 -36.95 28.87
C LEU A 12 -9.34 -36.79 27.34
N GLU A 13 -10.17 -37.57 26.65
CA GLU A 13 -10.43 -37.39 25.22
C GLU A 13 -11.01 -36.00 24.90
N ALA A 14 -11.99 -35.52 25.69
CA ALA A 14 -12.55 -34.19 25.51
C ALA A 14 -11.50 -33.07 25.72
N LEU A 15 -10.65 -33.19 26.74
CA LEU A 15 -9.57 -32.23 26.99
C LEU A 15 -8.54 -32.20 25.84
N VAL A 16 -8.16 -33.36 25.31
CA VAL A 16 -7.25 -33.46 24.17
C VAL A 16 -7.88 -32.88 22.91
N ALA A 17 -9.18 -33.14 22.66
CA ALA A 17 -9.91 -32.57 21.54
C ALA A 17 -9.97 -31.03 21.62
N ILE A 18 -10.29 -30.48 22.79
CA ILE A 18 -10.32 -29.02 23.04
C ILE A 18 -8.92 -28.42 22.86
N LEU A 19 -7.86 -29.10 23.34
CA LEU A 19 -6.48 -28.64 23.18
C LEU A 19 -6.07 -28.53 21.72
N ILE A 20 -6.27 -29.59 20.93
CA ILE A 20 -5.94 -29.61 19.51
C ILE A 20 -6.76 -28.55 18.76
N PHE A 21 -8.05 -28.43 19.08
CA PHE A 21 -8.93 -27.43 18.48
C PHE A 21 -8.48 -26.00 18.80
N SER A 22 -8.06 -25.74 20.03
CA SER A 22 -7.55 -24.42 20.46
C SER A 22 -6.28 -24.03 19.70
N ILE A 23 -5.36 -24.99 19.51
CA ILE A 23 -4.14 -24.77 18.71
C ILE A 23 -4.51 -24.46 17.24
N GLY A 24 -5.51 -25.17 16.69
CA GLY A 24 -6.03 -24.92 15.35
C GLY A 24 -6.56 -23.49 15.18
N ILE A 25 -7.33 -22.98 16.14
CA ILE A 25 -7.86 -21.61 16.11
C ILE A 25 -6.71 -20.59 16.16
N LEU A 26 -5.73 -20.79 17.03
CA LEU A 26 -4.57 -19.87 17.12
C LEU A 26 -3.79 -19.82 15.80
N GLY A 27 -3.63 -20.96 15.12
CA GLY A 27 -3.02 -21.03 13.79
C GLY A 27 -3.79 -20.21 12.75
N LEU A 28 -5.14 -20.31 12.75
CA LEU A 28 -5.99 -19.54 11.84
C LEU A 28 -5.93 -18.04 12.11
N ILE A 29 -5.93 -17.62 13.37
CA ILE A 29 -5.80 -16.20 13.74
C ILE A 29 -4.45 -15.64 13.29
N GLY A 30 -3.37 -16.41 13.47
CA GLY A 30 -2.04 -16.03 13.00
C GLY A 30 -1.99 -15.81 11.47
N LEU A 31 -2.60 -16.73 10.72
CA LEU A 31 -2.72 -16.58 9.26
C LEU A 31 -3.58 -15.37 8.89
N GLN A 32 -4.71 -15.15 9.57
CA GLN A 32 -5.57 -14.01 9.33
C GLN A 32 -4.84 -12.68 9.56
N ALA A 33 -4.04 -12.58 10.63
CA ALA A 33 -3.23 -11.40 10.91
C ALA A 33 -2.20 -11.15 9.79
N ALA A 34 -1.49 -12.20 9.36
CA ALA A 34 -0.52 -12.10 8.27
C ALA A 34 -1.18 -11.68 6.94
N MET A 35 -2.34 -12.25 6.61
CA MET A 35 -3.11 -11.86 5.43
C MET A 35 -3.53 -10.40 5.48
N THR A 36 -4.07 -9.92 6.61
CA THR A 36 -4.48 -8.51 6.77
C THR A 36 -3.30 -7.55 6.59
N GLN A 37 -2.12 -7.90 7.11
CA GLN A 37 -0.92 -7.10 6.91
C GLN A 37 -0.52 -7.06 5.42
N ALA A 38 -0.47 -8.22 4.75
CA ALA A 38 -0.14 -8.29 3.33
C ALA A 38 -1.13 -7.50 2.44
N GLN A 39 -2.43 -7.56 2.77
CA GLN A 39 -3.47 -6.77 2.09
C GLN A 39 -3.25 -5.27 2.26
N THR A 40 -2.86 -4.82 3.46
CA THR A 40 -2.59 -3.41 3.74
C THR A 40 -1.41 -2.89 2.92
N THR A 41 -0.29 -3.63 2.91
CA THR A 41 0.89 -3.31 2.08
C THR A 41 0.54 -3.29 0.59
N GLY A 42 -0.22 -4.28 0.11
CA GLY A 42 -0.68 -4.35 -1.27
C GLY A 42 -1.54 -3.16 -1.65
N LYS A 43 -2.45 -2.74 -0.75
CA LYS A 43 -3.29 -1.55 -0.95
C LYS A 43 -2.46 -0.27 -1.08
N ILE A 44 -1.50 -0.03 -0.18
CA ILE A 44 -0.67 1.19 -0.23
C ILE A 44 0.12 1.25 -1.55
N ARG A 45 0.66 0.11 -2.00
CA ARG A 45 1.34 0.01 -3.31
C ARG A 45 0.40 0.32 -4.46
N SER A 46 -0.82 -0.21 -4.43
CA SER A 46 -1.83 0.11 -5.43
C SER A 46 -2.22 1.59 -5.43
N ASP A 47 -2.34 2.20 -4.24
CA ASP A 47 -2.65 3.62 -4.10
C ASP A 47 -1.49 4.48 -4.67
N ALA A 48 -0.22 4.07 -4.49
CA ALA A 48 0.94 4.74 -5.11
C ALA A 48 0.92 4.67 -6.66
N VAL A 49 0.57 3.51 -7.23
CA VAL A 49 0.40 3.36 -8.68
C VAL A 49 -0.70 4.29 -9.18
N ASN A 50 -1.87 4.25 -8.54
CA ASN A 50 -3.00 5.10 -8.91
C ASN A 50 -2.66 6.59 -8.79
N LEU A 51 -1.90 7.00 -7.77
CA LEU A 51 -1.45 8.39 -7.62
C LEU A 51 -0.52 8.83 -8.76
N ALA A 52 0.37 7.94 -9.24
CA ALA A 52 1.21 8.26 -10.38
C ALA A 52 0.40 8.43 -11.66
N GLU A 53 -0.56 7.54 -11.92
CA GLU A 53 -1.46 7.62 -13.07
C GLU A 53 -2.37 8.87 -12.99
N ASP A 54 -2.87 9.21 -11.80
CA ASP A 54 -3.61 10.46 -11.54
C ASP A 54 -2.79 11.69 -11.94
N LEU A 55 -1.49 11.73 -11.56
CA LEU A 55 -0.60 12.82 -11.93
C LEU A 55 -0.41 12.89 -13.45
N PHE A 56 -0.20 11.75 -14.09
CA PHE A 56 -0.04 11.66 -15.54
C PHE A 56 -1.28 12.14 -16.28
N ALA A 57 -2.47 11.75 -15.82
CA ALA A 57 -3.73 12.26 -16.36
C ALA A 57 -3.88 13.79 -16.17
N LEU A 58 -3.49 14.33 -15.01
CA LEU A 58 -3.49 15.78 -14.78
C LEU A 58 -2.58 16.51 -15.76
N ILE A 59 -1.36 16.00 -15.95
CA ILE A 59 -0.37 16.59 -16.86
C ILE A 59 -0.83 16.49 -18.31
N GLN A 60 -1.41 15.35 -18.72
CA GLN A 60 -1.87 15.12 -20.10
C GLN A 60 -3.07 15.99 -20.46
N THR A 61 -3.94 16.32 -19.49
CA THR A 61 -5.14 17.15 -19.68
C THR A 61 -4.89 18.64 -19.48
N ASP A 62 -3.64 19.04 -19.23
CA ASP A 62 -3.25 20.42 -19.03
C ASP A 62 -2.53 21.00 -20.27
N HIS A 63 -2.45 22.32 -20.32
CA HIS A 63 -1.73 23.02 -21.38
C HIS A 63 -0.23 22.77 -21.29
N GLN A 64 0.42 22.61 -22.46
CA GLN A 64 1.88 22.39 -22.55
C GLN A 64 2.71 23.46 -21.81
N SER A 65 2.22 24.70 -21.74
CA SER A 65 2.89 25.80 -21.02
C SER A 65 2.98 25.56 -19.50
N ASN A 66 2.10 24.73 -18.94
CA ASN A 66 1.99 24.48 -17.51
C ASN A 66 2.82 23.27 -17.05
N LEU A 67 3.46 22.52 -17.96
CA LEU A 67 4.20 21.30 -17.62
C LEU A 67 5.31 21.52 -16.58
N THR A 68 5.97 22.69 -16.61
CA THR A 68 6.99 23.09 -15.63
C THR A 68 6.42 23.26 -14.21
N GLN A 69 5.12 23.52 -14.09
CA GLN A 69 4.42 23.69 -12.80
C GLN A 69 4.27 22.37 -12.03
N TYR A 70 4.34 21.24 -12.73
CA TYR A 70 4.26 19.91 -12.11
C TYR A 70 5.60 19.43 -11.56
N GLN A 71 6.72 20.09 -11.83
CA GLN A 71 8.01 19.73 -11.22
C GLN A 71 7.99 19.93 -9.71
N THR A 72 8.77 19.13 -8.97
CA THR A 72 8.79 19.14 -7.50
C THR A 72 8.82 20.55 -6.89
N ALA A 73 9.65 21.43 -7.45
CA ALA A 73 9.85 22.79 -6.93
C ALA A 73 8.60 23.69 -7.04
N ASN A 74 7.74 23.46 -8.03
CA ASN A 74 6.61 24.34 -8.35
C ASN A 74 5.25 23.71 -7.99
N CYS A 75 5.21 22.39 -7.82
CA CYS A 75 3.97 21.63 -7.65
C CYS A 75 3.10 22.15 -6.50
N ALA A 76 3.69 22.59 -5.39
CA ALA A 76 2.94 23.15 -4.26
C ALA A 76 2.27 24.52 -4.56
N THR A 77 2.78 25.26 -5.55
CA THR A 77 2.25 26.58 -5.93
C THR A 77 1.19 26.51 -7.01
N TYR A 78 1.07 25.36 -7.68
CA TYR A 78 0.10 25.13 -8.74
C TYR A 78 -1.06 24.30 -8.22
N SER A 79 -2.27 24.88 -8.18
CA SER A 79 -3.43 24.29 -7.49
C SER A 79 -3.69 22.82 -7.82
N ARG A 80 -3.67 22.46 -9.11
CA ARG A 80 -3.88 21.06 -9.54
C ARG A 80 -2.84 20.10 -8.97
N CYS A 81 -1.57 20.52 -8.93
CA CYS A 81 -0.47 19.70 -8.42
C CYS A 81 -0.44 19.72 -6.87
N ALA A 82 -0.81 20.84 -6.25
CA ALA A 82 -0.97 20.95 -4.81
C ALA A 82 -2.08 20.05 -4.26
N ASP A 83 -3.23 19.98 -4.96
CA ASP A 83 -4.32 19.05 -4.62
C ASP A 83 -3.86 17.59 -4.74
N TRP A 84 -3.06 17.28 -5.76
CA TRP A 84 -2.44 15.96 -5.90
C TRP A 84 -1.45 15.66 -4.76
N LEU A 85 -0.59 16.61 -4.36
CA LEU A 85 0.31 16.46 -3.20
C LEU A 85 -0.46 16.20 -1.90
N ALA A 86 -1.62 16.84 -1.72
CA ALA A 86 -2.49 16.60 -0.58
C ALA A 86 -3.06 15.17 -0.61
N LYS A 87 -3.42 14.64 -1.78
CA LYS A 87 -3.81 13.22 -1.93
C LYS A 87 -2.66 12.28 -1.57
N VAL A 88 -1.45 12.55 -2.06
CA VAL A 88 -0.26 11.74 -1.75
C VAL A 88 -0.04 11.65 -0.23
N SER A 89 -0.05 12.80 0.44
CA SER A 89 0.18 12.87 1.90
C SER A 89 -0.91 12.17 2.72
N ARG A 90 -2.13 12.05 2.18
CA ARG A 90 -3.26 11.38 2.83
C ARG A 90 -3.27 9.86 2.61
N LEU A 91 -2.85 9.40 1.44
CA LEU A 91 -2.93 8.00 1.05
C LEU A 91 -1.65 7.21 1.34
N LEU A 92 -0.50 7.88 1.31
CA LEU A 92 0.80 7.24 1.56
C LEU A 92 1.28 7.58 2.99
N PRO A 93 1.39 6.59 3.89
CA PRO A 93 1.87 6.83 5.26
C PRO A 93 3.36 7.20 5.26
N GLY A 94 3.73 8.21 6.03
CA GLY A 94 5.12 8.67 6.10
C GLY A 94 5.65 9.17 4.75
N ALA A 95 4.76 9.66 3.87
CA ALA A 95 5.15 10.14 2.56
C ALA A 95 6.21 11.25 2.67
N GLY A 96 7.33 11.04 1.98
CA GLY A 96 8.28 12.12 1.69
C GLY A 96 7.74 13.03 0.59
N THR A 97 8.39 14.16 0.35
CA THR A 97 8.08 15.01 -0.81
C THR A 97 8.28 14.21 -2.11
N PRO A 98 7.26 14.05 -2.95
CA PRO A 98 7.39 13.38 -4.25
C PRO A 98 8.43 14.08 -5.14
N ALA A 99 9.25 13.31 -5.84
CA ALA A 99 10.15 13.88 -6.84
C ALA A 99 9.51 13.76 -8.23
N ILE A 100 9.24 14.90 -8.86
CA ILE A 100 8.72 15.00 -10.22
C ILE A 100 9.76 15.71 -11.09
N ALA A 101 10.33 14.96 -12.02
CA ALA A 101 11.33 15.45 -12.96
C ALA A 101 10.77 15.45 -14.38
N ARG A 102 11.04 16.52 -15.13
CA ARG A 102 10.69 16.63 -16.55
C ARG A 102 11.96 16.75 -17.37
N ASN A 103 12.06 15.95 -18.42
CA ASN A 103 13.04 16.14 -19.48
C ASN A 103 12.42 17.00 -20.60
N ALA A 104 12.91 18.23 -20.75
CA ALA A 104 12.37 19.17 -21.73
C ALA A 104 12.62 18.77 -23.18
N THR A 105 13.65 17.96 -23.44
CA THR A 105 14.06 17.53 -24.78
C THR A 105 13.25 16.33 -25.26
N SER A 106 13.02 15.34 -24.38
CA SER A 106 12.27 14.13 -24.73
C SER A 106 10.78 14.19 -24.39
N GLY A 107 10.34 15.17 -23.60
CA GLY A 107 8.97 15.22 -23.08
C GLY A 107 8.69 14.19 -21.98
N LEU A 108 9.70 13.44 -21.53
CA LEU A 108 9.56 12.44 -20.48
C LEU A 108 9.33 13.12 -19.12
N VAL A 109 8.28 12.71 -18.43
CA VAL A 109 7.99 13.08 -17.04
C VAL A 109 8.14 11.84 -16.17
N THR A 110 8.98 11.93 -15.14
CA THR A 110 9.22 10.88 -14.16
C THR A 110 8.72 11.32 -12.80
N VAL A 111 7.88 10.50 -12.17
CA VAL A 111 7.44 10.68 -10.79
C VAL A 111 8.03 9.59 -9.90
N THR A 112 8.51 9.99 -8.73
CA THR A 112 9.03 9.12 -7.68
C THR A 112 8.25 9.40 -6.40
N LEU A 113 7.53 8.38 -5.95
CA LEU A 113 6.78 8.37 -4.70
C LEU A 113 7.53 7.54 -3.67
N ASN A 114 7.64 8.06 -2.45
CA ASN A 114 8.29 7.39 -1.34
C ASN A 114 7.34 7.37 -0.15
N TRP A 115 7.26 6.24 0.56
CA TRP A 115 6.45 6.10 1.77
C TRP A 115 7.11 5.15 2.76
N ALA A 116 6.69 5.19 4.02
CA ALA A 116 7.17 4.31 5.07
C ALA A 116 6.02 3.55 5.71
N GLU A 117 6.15 2.24 5.81
CA GLU A 117 5.21 1.42 6.55
C GLU A 117 5.42 1.57 8.08
N PRO A 118 4.42 1.25 8.92
CA PRO A 118 4.54 1.38 10.38
C PRO A 118 5.69 0.59 11.01
N ASN A 119 6.21 -0.42 10.31
CA ASN A 119 7.38 -1.21 10.69
C ASN A 119 8.73 -0.48 10.41
N GLY A 120 8.69 0.74 9.88
CA GLY A 120 9.88 1.53 9.52
C GLY A 120 10.49 1.18 8.16
N GLN A 121 9.91 0.25 7.40
CA GLN A 121 10.38 -0.08 6.06
C GLN A 121 10.01 1.03 5.08
N ALA A 122 11.02 1.62 4.46
CA ALA A 122 10.85 2.59 3.40
C ALA A 122 10.62 1.89 2.06
N HIS A 123 9.68 2.41 1.29
CA HIS A 123 9.29 1.92 -0.02
C HIS A 123 9.35 3.05 -1.04
N GLN A 124 9.65 2.70 -2.28
CA GLN A 124 9.73 3.64 -3.40
C GLN A 124 9.00 3.06 -4.61
N TYR A 125 8.27 3.93 -5.30
CA TYR A 125 7.63 3.65 -6.58
C TYR A 125 8.04 4.73 -7.59
N VAL A 126 8.51 4.31 -8.76
CA VAL A 126 8.94 5.20 -9.84
C VAL A 126 8.14 4.86 -11.09
N ALA A 127 7.52 5.85 -11.70
CA ALA A 127 6.82 5.73 -12.96
C ALA A 127 7.25 6.86 -13.91
N SER A 128 7.19 6.62 -15.21
CA SER A 128 7.46 7.65 -16.21
C SER A 128 6.46 7.58 -17.33
N MET A 129 6.11 8.75 -17.88
CA MET A 129 5.33 8.87 -19.10
C MET A 129 6.01 9.83 -20.06
N THR A 130 5.85 9.62 -21.36
CA THR A 130 6.23 10.62 -22.37
C THR A 130 5.01 11.47 -22.65
N TRP A 131 5.09 12.77 -22.35
CA TRP A 131 4.01 13.69 -22.70
C TRP A 131 3.99 13.86 -24.23
N ASN A 132 2.84 13.55 -24.83
CA ASN A 132 2.60 13.74 -26.26
C ASN A 132 1.51 14.80 -26.44
N PRO A 133 1.75 15.88 -27.22
CA PRO A 133 0.78 16.94 -27.46
C PRO A 133 -0.52 16.46 -28.10
#